data_AF-A0A6G3MFP9-F1
#
_entry.id   AF-A0A6G3MFP9-F1
#
_cell.length_a   1.000
_cell.length_b   1.000
_cell.length_c   1.000
_cell.angle_alpha   90.00
_cell.angle_beta   90.00
_cell.angle_gamma   90.00
#
_symmetry.space_group_name_H-M   'P 1'
#
loop_
_entity.id
_entity.type
_entity.pdbx_description
1 polymer ?
#
loop_
_entity_poly.entity_id
_entity_poly.type
_entity_poly.pdbx_seq_one_letter_code
_entity_poly.pdbx_strand_id
1 'polypeptide(L)'
;MPDQMLILILYEEILCKKIIRFIEIWDCYSYSQTLNLRNIVSWMFNDNPIIDEHSSNFMLLFKNLYEKLLSAAHDIYMPIYPARLIENDESGAIIFILNQISLCNIFLKNCILWLNLIDTIKLKTLVVDILINKYIIVGLIQIPDVFLSLDFCTQVLFYLFLHRY
;
A
#
# COMPACT_ATOMS: atom_id res chain seq x y z
N MET A 1 17.03 -33.72 8.25
CA MET A 1 16.60 -34.48 9.44
C MET A 1 15.09 -34.31 9.65
N PRO A 2 14.37 -35.26 10.26
CA PRO A 2 12.91 -35.20 10.42
C PRO A 2 12.41 -33.90 11.06
N ASP A 3 13.18 -33.31 11.98
CA ASP A 3 12.83 -32.03 12.63
C ASP A 3 12.82 -30.84 11.66
N GLN A 4 13.68 -30.84 10.64
CA GLN A 4 13.70 -29.79 9.61
C GLN A 4 12.48 -29.87 8.69
N MET A 5 12.00 -31.09 8.39
CA MET A 5 10.75 -31.29 7.65
C MET A 5 9.54 -30.83 8.46
N LEU A 6 9.55 -31.06 9.78
CA LEU A 6 8.47 -30.64 10.66
C LEU A 6 8.39 -29.11 10.77
N ILE A 7 9.54 -28.44 10.84
CA ILE A 7 9.65 -26.98 10.76
C ILE A 7 9.07 -26.46 9.44
N LEU A 8 9.48 -27.02 8.30
CA LEU A 8 8.94 -26.66 6.98
C LEU A 8 7.42 -26.76 6.92
N ILE A 9 6.84 -27.86 7.39
CA ILE A 9 5.38 -28.06 7.42
C ILE A 9 4.70 -26.99 8.29
N LEU A 10 5.24 -26.69 9.47
CA LEU A 10 4.68 -25.64 10.34
C LEU A 10 4.71 -24.26 9.67
N TYR A 11 5.78 -23.94 8.94
CA TYR A 11 5.90 -22.66 8.24
C TYR A 11 4.97 -22.59 7.02
N GLU A 12 5.09 -23.53 6.09
CA GLU A 12 4.37 -23.46 4.81
C GLU A 12 2.89 -23.75 4.97
N GLU A 13 2.52 -24.75 5.78
CA GLU A 13 1.13 -25.19 5.85
C GLU A 13 0.33 -24.47 6.92
N ILE A 14 0.95 -24.01 8.00
CA ILE A 14 0.22 -23.42 9.13
C ILE A 14 0.42 -21.91 9.18
N LEU A 15 1.65 -21.42 9.18
CA LEU A 15 1.91 -19.98 9.27
C LEU A 15 1.45 -19.24 8.00
N CYS A 16 1.86 -19.69 6.81
CA CYS A 16 1.44 -19.04 5.56
C CYS A 16 -0.09 -19.00 5.41
N LYS A 17 -0.79 -20.13 5.67
CA LYS A 17 -2.26 -20.17 5.58
C LYS A 17 -2.93 -19.22 6.59
N LYS A 18 -2.38 -19.08 7.80
CA LYS A 18 -2.89 -18.11 8.79
C LYS A 18 -2.68 -16.66 8.34
N ILE A 19 -1.52 -16.36 7.76
CA ILE A 19 -1.24 -15.01 7.25
C ILE A 19 -2.11 -14.69 6.04
N ILE A 20 -2.33 -15.64 5.14
CA ILE A 20 -3.26 -15.47 4.03
C ILE A 20 -4.66 -15.10 4.53
N ARG A 21 -5.18 -15.80 5.55
CA ARG A 21 -6.46 -15.43 6.19
C ARG A 21 -6.41 -14.05 6.85
N PHE A 22 -5.28 -13.67 7.43
CA PHE A 22 -5.12 -12.34 8.00
C PHE A 22 -5.15 -11.25 6.91
N ILE A 23 -4.53 -11.48 5.75
CA ILE A 23 -4.54 -10.55 4.61
C ILE A 23 -5.99 -10.24 4.17
N GLU A 24 -6.89 -11.22 4.24
CA GLU A 24 -8.30 -11.03 3.88
C GLU A 24 -9.00 -9.95 4.74
N ILE A 25 -8.69 -9.91 6.04
CA ILE A 25 -9.28 -8.99 7.02
C ILE A 25 -8.41 -7.77 7.34
N TRP A 26 -7.18 -7.73 6.84
CA TRP A 26 -6.24 -6.64 7.06
C TRP A 26 -6.76 -5.33 6.48
N ASP A 27 -6.71 -4.27 7.29
CA ASP A 27 -6.97 -2.90 6.85
C ASP A 27 -5.70 -2.25 6.26
N CYS A 28 -5.69 -2.08 4.95
CA CYS A 28 -4.59 -1.50 4.19
C CYS A 28 -4.33 -0.02 4.51
N TYR A 29 -5.28 0.70 5.11
CA TYR A 29 -5.09 2.09 5.53
C TYR A 29 -4.51 2.20 6.94
N SER A 30 -4.55 1.12 7.73
CA SER A 30 -3.97 1.07 9.07
C SER A 30 -2.45 0.88 9.02
N TYR A 31 -1.69 1.92 9.40
CA TYR A 31 -0.22 1.85 9.45
C TYR A 31 0.29 0.78 10.41
N SER A 32 -0.31 0.66 11.61
CA SER A 32 0.12 -0.32 12.62
C SER A 32 -0.11 -1.76 12.15
N GLN A 33 -1.28 -2.05 11.56
CA GLN A 33 -1.54 -3.38 11.00
C GLN A 33 -0.61 -3.69 9.84
N THR A 34 -0.40 -2.73 8.93
CA THR A 34 0.50 -2.88 7.78
C THR A 34 1.93 -3.16 8.22
N LEU A 35 2.46 -2.36 9.15
CA LEU A 35 3.83 -2.51 9.63
C LEU A 35 4.05 -3.86 10.32
N ASN A 36 3.10 -4.28 11.16
CA ASN A 36 3.17 -5.58 11.83
C ASN A 36 3.12 -6.74 10.83
N LEU A 37 2.20 -6.70 9.87
CA LEU A 37 2.10 -7.72 8.83
C LEU A 37 3.38 -7.78 7.99
N ARG A 38 3.89 -6.62 7.57
CA ARG A 38 5.14 -6.50 6.83
C ARG A 38 6.32 -7.10 7.59
N ASN A 39 6.44 -6.85 8.89
CA ASN A 39 7.52 -7.39 9.70
C ASN A 39 7.44 -8.91 9.82
N ILE A 40 6.24 -9.48 9.99
CA ILE A 40 6.03 -10.93 10.02
C ILE A 40 6.41 -11.55 8.67
N VAL A 41 5.94 -10.99 7.56
CA VAL A 41 6.24 -11.49 6.21
C VAL A 41 7.74 -11.37 5.89
N SER A 42 8.36 -10.24 6.24
CA SER A 42 9.80 -10.04 6.07
C SER A 42 10.62 -11.06 6.86
N TRP A 43 10.25 -11.32 8.12
CA TRP A 43 10.94 -12.32 8.95
C TRP A 43 10.79 -13.73 8.37
N MET A 44 9.62 -14.07 7.84
CA MET A 44 9.42 -15.37 7.20
C MET A 44 10.24 -15.55 5.93
N PHE A 45 10.44 -14.48 5.15
CA PHE A 45 11.12 -14.55 3.86
C PHE A 45 12.63 -14.39 3.98
N ASN A 46 13.10 -13.38 4.70
CA ASN A 46 14.53 -13.03 4.75
C ASN A 46 15.31 -13.80 5.82
N ASP A 47 14.67 -14.12 6.95
CA ASP A 47 15.38 -14.65 8.13
C ASP A 47 15.31 -16.18 8.25
N ASN A 48 14.65 -16.88 7.30
CA ASN A 48 14.48 -18.33 7.32
C ASN A 48 15.09 -19.03 6.10
N PRO A 49 16.31 -19.60 6.22
CA PRO A 49 17.02 -20.23 5.10
C PRO A 49 16.45 -21.59 4.66
N ILE A 50 15.43 -22.09 5.36
CA ILE A 50 14.84 -23.42 5.14
C ILE A 50 13.71 -23.34 4.10
N ILE A 51 13.12 -22.16 3.92
CA ILE A 51 11.92 -21.94 3.11
C ILE A 51 12.28 -21.75 1.65
N ASP A 52 11.58 -22.44 0.75
CA ASP A 52 11.68 -22.18 -0.69
C ASP A 52 10.82 -20.97 -1.05
N GLU A 53 11.47 -19.89 -1.49
CA GLU A 53 10.81 -18.66 -1.96
C GLU A 53 9.87 -18.93 -3.15
N HIS A 54 10.09 -20.04 -3.87
CA HIS A 54 9.26 -20.48 -4.99
C HIS A 54 8.19 -21.50 -4.59
N SER A 55 7.91 -21.68 -3.30
CA SER A 55 6.82 -22.55 -2.90
C SER A 55 5.46 -21.94 -3.23
N SER A 56 4.49 -22.80 -3.59
CA SER A 56 3.17 -22.37 -4.05
C SER A 56 2.41 -21.53 -3.01
N ASN A 57 2.65 -21.80 -1.72
CA ASN A 57 2.04 -21.07 -0.62
C ASN A 57 2.58 -19.64 -0.50
N PHE A 58 3.88 -19.41 -0.71
CA PHE A 58 4.45 -18.06 -0.70
C PHE A 58 4.02 -17.25 -1.91
N MET A 59 4.01 -17.87 -3.10
CA MET A 59 3.46 -17.22 -4.29
C MET A 59 2.00 -16.81 -4.10
N LEU A 60 1.19 -17.68 -3.49
CA LEU A 60 -0.21 -17.38 -3.17
C LEU A 60 -0.32 -16.24 -2.14
N LEU A 61 0.52 -16.23 -1.11
CA LEU A 61 0.57 -15.17 -0.10
C LEU A 61 0.84 -13.81 -0.75
N PHE A 62 1.92 -13.69 -1.53
CA PHE A 62 2.27 -12.42 -2.19
C PHE A 62 1.25 -12.00 -3.23
N LYS A 63 0.63 -12.97 -3.93
CA LYS A 63 -0.49 -12.71 -4.84
C LYS A 63 -1.66 -12.08 -4.10
N ASN A 64 -2.15 -12.71 -3.03
CA ASN A 64 -3.29 -12.23 -2.26
C ASN A 64 -3.01 -10.86 -1.62
N LEU A 65 -1.77 -10.66 -1.16
CA LEU A 65 -1.33 -9.39 -0.59
C LEU A 65 -1.40 -8.26 -1.63
N TYR A 66 -0.85 -8.49 -2.82
CA TYR A 66 -0.93 -7.50 -3.90
C TYR A 66 -2.37 -7.25 -4.36
N GLU A 67 -3.18 -8.30 -4.49
CA GLU A 67 -4.60 -8.16 -4.86
C GLU A 67 -5.38 -7.35 -3.81
N LYS A 68 -5.09 -7.54 -2.52
CA LYS A 68 -5.69 -6.75 -1.43
C LYS A 68 -5.30 -5.27 -1.50
N LEU A 69 -4.01 -4.97 -1.72
CA LEU A 69 -3.53 -3.60 -1.93
C LEU A 69 -4.20 -2.96 -3.15
N LEU A 70 -4.28 -3.70 -4.26
CA LEU A 70 -4.90 -3.22 -5.48
C LEU A 70 -6.40 -2.94 -5.30
N SER A 71 -7.11 -3.82 -4.59
CA SER A 71 -8.53 -3.61 -4.24
C SER A 71 -8.70 -2.35 -3.40
N ALA A 72 -7.90 -2.17 -2.35
CA ALA A 72 -7.95 -0.96 -1.52
C ALA A 72 -7.65 0.30 -2.35
N ALA A 73 -6.70 0.24 -3.29
CA ALA A 73 -6.45 1.36 -4.20
C ALA A 73 -7.68 1.71 -5.06
N HIS A 74 -8.46 0.72 -5.48
CA HIS A 74 -9.66 0.93 -6.29
C HIS A 74 -10.86 1.43 -5.48
N ASP A 75 -10.87 1.27 -4.16
CA ASP A 75 -11.91 1.81 -3.28
C ASP A 75 -11.78 3.34 -3.07
N ILE A 76 -10.65 3.93 -3.45
CA ILE A 76 -10.41 5.38 -3.42
C ILE A 76 -11.24 6.05 -4.52
N TYR A 77 -12.01 7.06 -4.13
CA TYR A 77 -12.84 7.84 -5.04
C TYR A 77 -12.35 9.28 -5.14
N MET A 78 -11.80 9.65 -6.31
CA MET A 78 -11.40 11.03 -6.62
C MET A 78 -12.24 11.59 -7.76
N PRO A 79 -13.34 12.30 -7.46
CA PRO A 79 -14.16 12.95 -8.48
C PRO A 79 -13.48 14.18 -9.07
N ILE A 80 -13.92 14.58 -10.28
CA ILE A 80 -13.61 15.88 -10.86
C ILE A 80 -14.81 16.80 -10.65
N TYR A 81 -14.63 17.86 -9.86
CA TYR A 81 -15.67 18.83 -9.58
C TYR A 81 -15.67 19.99 -10.59
N PRO A 82 -16.86 20.51 -10.95
CA PRO A 82 -16.94 21.76 -11.71
C PRO A 82 -16.42 22.94 -10.88
N ALA A 83 -15.77 23.91 -11.55
CA ALA A 83 -15.09 25.06 -10.93
C ALA A 83 -15.92 25.76 -9.83
N ARG A 84 -17.21 26.03 -10.11
CA ARG A 84 -18.14 26.66 -9.16
C ARG A 84 -18.25 25.98 -7.78
N LEU A 85 -17.95 24.68 -7.69
CA LEU A 85 -18.02 23.93 -6.44
C LEU A 85 -16.71 23.94 -5.66
N ILE A 86 -15.61 24.34 -6.29
CA ILE A 86 -14.25 24.35 -5.72
C ILE A 86 -13.64 25.76 -5.66
N GLU A 87 -14.38 26.79 -6.07
CA GLU A 87 -14.00 28.20 -5.93
C GLU A 87 -13.93 28.66 -4.46
N ASN A 88 -14.64 27.99 -3.56
CA ASN A 88 -14.56 28.24 -2.12
C ASN A 88 -13.76 27.12 -1.46
N ASP A 89 -12.66 27.52 -0.80
CA ASP A 89 -11.75 26.62 -0.08
C ASP A 89 -12.44 25.87 1.08
N GLU A 90 -13.53 26.43 1.61
CA GLU A 90 -14.34 25.81 2.68
C GLU A 90 -15.50 24.97 2.14
N SER A 91 -15.60 24.81 0.82
CA SER A 91 -16.65 23.99 0.21
C SER A 91 -16.53 22.52 0.61
N GLY A 92 -17.68 21.84 0.68
CA GLY A 92 -17.71 20.39 0.91
C GLY A 92 -16.93 19.59 -0.16
N ALA A 93 -16.82 20.11 -1.39
CA ALA A 93 -16.04 19.50 -2.45
C ALA A 93 -14.54 19.55 -2.16
N ILE A 94 -14.01 20.71 -1.75
CA ILE A 94 -12.60 20.87 -1.36
C ILE A 94 -12.28 20.01 -0.13
N ILE A 95 -13.13 20.04 0.90
CA ILE A 95 -12.95 19.21 2.10
C ILE A 95 -12.92 17.72 1.72
N PHE A 96 -13.80 17.28 0.81
CA PHE A 96 -13.80 15.91 0.33
C PHE A 96 -12.51 15.55 -0.41
N ILE A 97 -12.06 16.39 -1.35
CA ILE A 97 -10.78 16.19 -2.08
C ILE A 97 -9.62 16.08 -1.09
N LEU A 98 -9.49 17.00 -0.13
CA LEU A 98 -8.42 17.00 0.86
C LEU A 98 -8.41 15.72 1.69
N ASN A 99 -9.59 15.25 2.12
CA ASN A 99 -9.71 13.98 2.84
C ASN A 99 -9.27 12.79 1.98
N GLN A 100 -9.66 12.76 0.70
CA GLN A 100 -9.25 11.68 -0.21
C GLN A 100 -7.75 11.71 -0.48
N ILE A 101 -7.13 12.88 -0.66
CA ILE A 101 -5.68 13.02 -0.82
C ILE A 101 -4.96 12.55 0.46
N SER A 102 -5.46 12.92 1.64
CA SER A 102 -4.90 12.48 2.91
C SER A 102 -4.96 10.95 3.06
N LEU A 103 -6.08 10.33 2.69
CA LEU A 103 -6.22 8.87 2.64
C LEU A 103 -5.24 8.23 1.65
N CYS A 104 -5.11 8.79 0.44
CA CYS A 104 -4.10 8.36 -0.54
C CYS A 104 -2.68 8.43 0.03
N ASN A 105 -2.37 9.48 0.78
CA ASN A 105 -1.04 9.69 1.34
C ASN A 105 -0.71 8.67 2.44
N ILE A 106 -1.68 8.39 3.33
CA ILE A 106 -1.57 7.33 4.33
C ILE A 106 -1.37 5.97 3.64
N PHE A 107 -2.16 5.69 2.60
CA PHE A 107 -2.08 4.43 1.89
C PHE A 107 -0.78 4.29 1.08
N LEU A 108 -0.29 5.37 0.48
CA LEU A 108 1.01 5.42 -0.21
C LEU A 108 2.14 5.02 0.74
N LYS A 109 2.18 5.59 1.95
CA LYS A 109 3.15 5.24 2.99
C LYS A 109 3.10 3.75 3.31
N ASN A 110 1.90 3.17 3.42
CA ASN A 110 1.70 1.75 3.68
C ASN A 110 2.18 0.88 2.50
N CYS A 111 1.92 1.28 1.26
CA CYS A 111 2.39 0.58 0.07
C CYS A 111 3.92 0.51 0.01
N ILE A 112 4.60 1.60 0.36
CA ILE A 112 6.06 1.71 0.32
C ILE A 112 6.75 0.77 1.31
N LEU A 113 6.11 0.40 2.43
CA LEU A 113 6.65 -0.60 3.38
C LEU A 113 6.91 -1.97 2.74
N TRP A 114 6.22 -2.27 1.63
CA TRP A 114 6.32 -3.52 0.89
C TRP A 114 7.41 -3.55 -0.18
N LEU A 115 8.16 -2.46 -0.34
CA LEU A 115 9.35 -2.45 -1.19
C LEU A 115 10.30 -3.58 -0.78
N ASN A 116 10.91 -4.22 -1.78
CA ASN A 116 11.81 -5.37 -1.64
C ASN A 116 11.16 -6.67 -1.11
N LEU A 117 9.84 -6.69 -0.89
CA LEU A 117 9.09 -7.92 -0.56
C LEU A 117 8.11 -8.30 -1.68
N ILE A 118 7.43 -7.32 -2.26
CA ILE A 118 6.58 -7.53 -3.45
C ILE A 118 7.39 -7.19 -4.71
N ASP A 119 7.05 -7.82 -5.83
CA ASP A 119 7.52 -7.46 -7.16
C ASP A 119 7.48 -5.93 -7.37
N THR A 120 8.67 -5.35 -7.53
CA THR A 120 8.89 -3.91 -7.65
C THR A 120 8.13 -3.31 -8.84
N ILE A 121 7.96 -4.05 -9.94
CA ILE A 121 7.22 -3.56 -11.11
C ILE A 121 5.74 -3.41 -10.74
N LYS A 122 5.16 -4.43 -10.12
CA LYS A 122 3.75 -4.39 -9.68
C LYS A 122 3.50 -3.29 -8.66
N LEU A 123 4.38 -3.18 -7.66
CA LEU A 123 4.25 -2.16 -6.63
C LEU A 123 4.41 -0.75 -7.22
N LYS A 124 5.33 -0.57 -8.19
CA LYS A 124 5.50 0.70 -8.91
C LYS A 124 4.25 1.06 -9.71
N THR A 125 3.63 0.12 -10.42
CA THR A 125 2.36 0.37 -11.13
C THR A 125 1.26 0.80 -10.17
N LEU A 126 1.11 0.12 -9.03
CA LEU A 126 0.13 0.51 -8.01
C LEU A 126 0.40 1.92 -7.45
N VAL A 127 1.64 2.22 -7.09
CA VAL A 127 2.00 3.52 -6.49
C VAL A 127 1.95 4.66 -7.50
N VAL A 128 2.58 4.49 -8.66
CA VAL A 128 2.76 5.56 -9.64
C VAL A 128 1.51 5.71 -10.50
N ASP A 129 1.06 4.64 -11.14
CA ASP A 129 -0.01 4.74 -12.14
C ASP A 129 -1.38 4.91 -11.48
N ILE A 130 -1.60 4.25 -10.34
CA ILE A 130 -2.90 4.32 -9.64
C ILE A 130 -2.89 5.44 -8.59
N LEU A 131 -2.06 5.35 -7.53
CA LEU A 131 -2.17 6.33 -6.44
C LEU A 131 -1.78 7.74 -6.86
N ILE A 132 -0.60 7.89 -7.46
CA ILE A 132 -0.07 9.23 -7.80
C ILE A 132 -0.83 9.80 -8.99
N ASN A 133 -0.82 9.10 -10.14
CA ASN A 133 -1.34 9.67 -11.39
C ASN A 133 -2.87 9.75 -11.40
N LYS A 134 -3.57 8.71 -10.95
CA LYS A 134 -5.04 8.65 -11.06
C LYS A 134 -5.75 9.39 -9.92
N TYR A 135 -5.19 9.44 -8.71
CA TYR A 135 -5.88 10.02 -7.55
C TYR A 135 -5.21 11.27 -7.00
N ILE A 136 -3.94 11.22 -6.62
CA ILE A 136 -3.28 12.36 -5.95
C ILE A 136 -3.19 13.56 -6.90
N ILE A 137 -2.63 13.38 -8.10
CA ILE A 137 -2.48 14.47 -9.07
C ILE A 137 -3.85 15.04 -9.46
N VAL A 138 -4.84 14.17 -9.69
CA VAL A 138 -6.21 14.58 -10.05
C VAL A 138 -6.86 15.40 -8.93
N GLY A 139 -6.64 15.04 -7.67
CA GLY A 139 -7.11 15.83 -6.52
C GLY A 139 -6.39 17.17 -6.42
N LEU A 140 -5.05 17.17 -6.50
CA LEU A 140 -4.23 18.39 -6.35
C LEU A 140 -4.55 19.45 -7.41
N ILE A 141 -4.80 19.05 -8.67
CA ILE A 141 -5.15 20.00 -9.74
C ILE A 141 -6.47 20.74 -9.46
N GLN A 142 -7.32 20.19 -8.60
CA GLN A 142 -8.61 20.79 -8.26
C GLN A 142 -8.54 21.69 -7.02
N ILE A 143 -7.42 21.69 -6.29
CA ILE A 143 -7.26 22.54 -5.11
C ILE A 143 -6.79 23.93 -5.58
N PRO A 144 -7.56 25.00 -5.30
CA PRO A 144 -7.18 26.36 -5.70
C PRO A 144 -5.95 26.88 -4.94
N ASP A 145 -5.74 26.42 -3.70
CA ASP A 145 -4.56 26.76 -2.91
C ASP A 145 -3.31 25.98 -3.39
N VAL A 146 -2.42 26.72 -4.05
CA VAL A 146 -1.16 26.20 -4.57
C VAL A 146 -0.18 25.81 -3.46
N PHE A 147 -0.19 26.51 -2.31
CA PHE A 147 0.72 26.20 -1.20
C PHE A 147 0.35 24.87 -0.55
N LEU A 148 -0.94 24.63 -0.30
CA LEU A 148 -1.41 23.31 0.16
C LEU A 148 -1.03 22.22 -0.83
N SER A 149 -1.18 22.47 -2.13
CA SER A 149 -0.82 21.51 -3.16
C SER A 149 0.69 21.20 -3.19
N LEU A 150 1.54 22.21 -2.96
CA LEU A 150 2.98 22.05 -2.84
C LEU A 150 3.36 21.24 -1.59
N ASP A 151 2.74 21.52 -0.44
CA ASP A 151 2.99 20.79 0.80
C ASP A 151 2.71 19.28 0.62
N PHE A 152 1.58 18.93 0.00
CA PHE A 152 1.28 17.54 -0.34
C PHE A 152 2.30 16.93 -1.30
N CYS A 153 2.71 17.66 -2.35
CA CYS A 153 3.75 17.20 -3.26
C CYS A 153 5.06 16.90 -2.50
N THR A 154 5.48 17.77 -1.58
CA THR A 154 6.71 17.55 -0.81
C THR A 154 6.64 16.30 0.06
N GLN A 155 5.48 16.01 0.68
CA GLN A 155 5.28 14.78 1.46
C GLN A 155 5.36 13.52 0.58
N VAL A 156 4.72 13.54 -0.58
CA VAL A 156 4.78 12.42 -1.54
C VAL A 156 6.22 12.18 -2.01
N LEU A 157 6.93 13.25 -2.37
CA LEU A 157 8.34 13.16 -2.76
C LEU A 157 9.19 12.61 -1.62
N PHE A 158 8.98 13.10 -0.39
CA PHE A 158 9.69 12.61 0.78
C PHE A 158 9.56 11.08 0.93
N TYR A 159 8.35 10.53 0.78
CA TYR A 159 8.16 9.08 0.86
C TYR A 159 8.83 8.30 -0.29
N LEU A 160 8.80 8.83 -1.51
CA LEU A 160 9.40 8.17 -2.67
C LEU A 160 10.94 8.20 -2.64
N PHE A 161 11.55 9.23 -2.06
CA PHE A 161 13.00 9.41 -2.04
C PHE A 161 13.69 8.86 -0.78
N LEU A 162 12.96 8.65 0.33
CA LEU A 162 13.52 8.07 1.55
C LEU A 162 14.07 6.64 1.37
N HIS A 163 13.56 5.90 0.39
CA HIS A 163 13.97 4.51 0.13
C HIS A 163 15.04 4.36 -0.97
N ARG A 164 15.73 5.45 -1.36
CA ARG A 164 16.82 5.40 -2.35
C ARG A 164 18.24 5.24 -1.76
N TYR A 165 18.37 5.09 -0.43
CA TYR A 165 19.66 4.89 0.25
C TYR A 165 19.62 3.71 1.21
#